data_AF-A0A920ACN5-F1
#
_entry.id   AF-A0A920ACN5-F1
#
_cell.length_a   1.000
_cell.length_b   1.000
_cell.length_c   1.000
_cell.angle_alpha   90.00
_cell.angle_beta   90.00
_cell.angle_gamma   90.00
#
_symmetry.space_group_name_H-M   'P 1'
#
loop_
_entity.id
_entity.type
_entity.pdbx_description
1 polymer ?
#
loop_
_entity_poly.entity_id
_entity_poly.type
_entity_poly.pdbx_seq_one_letter_code
_entity_poly.pdbx_strand_id
1 'polypeptide(L)'
;MIVIFVLGYLAIALEHPIKVDKAASALITGVLVWTLFVLSGADQHFIEEQLLHHLSEISSILFFLLGAMTIVELVDAHEGFSIITDKITTKNRVKLLWIVSVLTFFSLQL
;
A
#
# COMPACT_ATOMS: atom_id res chain seq x y z
N MET A 1 18.98 13.01 3.55
CA MET A 1 18.24 11.78 3.17
C MET A 1 17.56 11.13 4.37
N ILE A 2 18.30 10.64 5.38
CA ILE A 2 17.72 9.95 6.57
C ILE A 2 16.70 10.82 7.33
N VAL A 3 17.01 12.09 7.60
CA VAL A 3 16.09 13.00 8.32
C VAL A 3 14.77 13.17 7.57
N ILE A 4 14.82 13.29 6.24
CA ILE A 4 13.63 13.46 5.38
C ILE A 4 12.81 12.18 5.37
N PHE A 5 13.47 11.03 5.31
CA PHE A 5 12.82 9.73 5.38
C PHE A 5 12.06 9.55 6.71
N VAL A 6 12.71 9.86 7.84
CA VAL A 6 12.08 9.76 9.17
C VAL A 6 10.91 10.73 9.30
N LEU A 7 11.08 11.99 8.88
CA LEU A 7 10.00 12.99 8.93
C LEU A 7 8.82 12.62 8.02
N GLY A 8 9.09 12.13 6.81
CA GLY A 8 8.06 11.66 5.89
C GLY A 8 7.30 10.46 6.41
N TYR A 9 8.01 9.48 7.00
CA TYR A 9 7.36 8.32 7.63
C TYR A 9 6.51 8.74 8.85
N LEU A 10 7.01 9.65 9.68
CA LEU A 10 6.24 10.22 10.78
C LEU A 10 4.99 10.95 10.28
N ALA A 11 5.08 11.69 9.17
CA ALA A 11 3.92 12.36 8.58
C ALA A 11 2.85 11.36 8.11
N ILE A 12 3.26 10.22 7.53
CA ILE A 12 2.34 9.13 7.15
C ILE A 12 1.70 8.48 8.38
N ALA A 13 2.47 8.21 9.43
CA ALA A 13 1.97 7.60 10.65
C ALA A 13 1.04 8.53 11.46
N LEU A 14 1.29 9.84 11.39
CA LEU A 14 0.53 10.90 12.08
C LEU A 14 -0.57 11.52 11.20
N GLU A 15 -1.10 10.79 10.21
CA GLU A 15 -2.22 11.26 9.38
C GLU A 15 -3.40 11.76 10.23
N HIS A 16 -3.80 11.02 11.27
CA HIS A 16 -5.00 11.32 12.04
C HIS A 16 -4.95 12.69 12.75
N PRO A 17 -3.84 13.13 13.37
CA PRO A 17 -3.72 14.49 13.89
C PRO A 17 -3.45 15.56 12.81
N ILE A 18 -2.79 15.20 11.70
CA ILE A 18 -2.32 16.17 10.67
C ILE A 18 -3.39 16.43 9.59
N LYS A 19 -4.42 15.58 9.47
CA LYS A 19 -5.51 15.67 8.48
C LYS A 19 -5.03 15.75 7.02
N VAL A 20 -3.88 15.16 6.72
CA VAL A 20 -3.31 15.07 5.37
C VAL A 20 -3.30 13.60 4.97
N ASP A 21 -3.82 13.28 3.78
CA ASP A 21 -3.89 11.92 3.28
C ASP A 21 -2.51 11.23 3.26
N LYS A 22 -2.45 9.95 3.64
CA LYS A 22 -1.21 9.14 3.58
C LYS A 22 -0.55 9.20 2.21
N ALA A 23 -1.35 9.16 1.15
CA ALA A 23 -0.86 9.21 -0.22
C ALA A 23 -0.15 10.54 -0.54
N ALA A 24 -0.74 11.67 -0.13
CA ALA A 24 -0.14 12.99 -0.34
C ALA A 24 1.21 13.12 0.39
N SER A 25 1.27 12.68 1.65
CA SER A 25 2.51 12.70 2.45
C SER A 25 3.60 11.79 1.86
N ALA A 26 3.22 10.61 1.37
CA ALA A 26 4.14 9.69 0.70
C ALA A 26 4.69 10.28 -0.61
N LEU A 27 3.83 10.87 -1.44
CA LEU A 27 4.24 11.50 -2.71
C LEU A 27 5.21 12.67 -2.47
N ILE A 28 4.89 13.57 -1.53
CA ILE A 28 5.75 14.71 -1.22
C ILE A 28 7.11 14.23 -0.73
N THR A 29 7.14 13.24 0.17
CA THR A 29 8.40 12.68 0.69
C THR A 29 9.22 12.05 -0.44
N GLY A 30 8.58 11.29 -1.33
CA GLY A 30 9.24 10.69 -2.49
C GLY A 30 9.86 11.74 -3.40
N VAL A 31 9.09 12.76 -3.79
CA VAL A 31 9.59 13.86 -4.63
C VAL A 31 10.77 14.58 -3.95
N LEU A 32 10.66 14.91 -2.66
CA LEU A 32 11.75 15.58 -1.93
C LEU A 32 13.03 14.77 -1.88
N VAL A 33 12.93 13.45 -1.64
CA VAL A 33 14.09 12.55 -1.61
C VAL A 33 14.75 12.50 -2.98
N TRP A 34 13.98 12.31 -4.05
CA TRP A 34 14.52 12.25 -5.41
C TRP A 34 15.11 13.58 -5.88
N THR A 35 14.44 14.71 -5.63
CA THR A 35 14.95 16.03 -5.98
C THR A 35 16.29 16.32 -5.29
N LEU A 36 16.40 16.05 -3.99
CA LEU A 36 17.65 16.27 -3.27
C LEU A 36 18.75 15.27 -3.67
N PHE A 37 18.39 14.05 -4.06
CA PHE A 37 19.35 13.10 -4.61
C PHE A 37 19.95 13.60 -5.92
N VAL A 38 19.12 14.11 -6.85
CA VAL A 38 19.59 14.71 -8.12
C VAL A 38 20.47 15.93 -7.86
N LEU A 39 20.07 16.81 -6.92
CA LEU A 39 20.83 18.02 -6.58
C LEU A 39 22.15 17.74 -5.86
N SER A 40 22.37 16.52 -5.34
CA SER A 40 23.62 16.16 -4.66
C SER A 40 24.83 16.02 -5.60
N GLY A 41 24.64 16.18 -6.91
CA GLY A 41 25.70 16.12 -7.91
C GLY A 41 26.04 14.71 -8.38
N ALA A 42 25.12 13.76 -8.19
CA ALA A 42 25.27 12.40 -8.71
C ALA A 42 25.26 12.40 -10.26
N ASP A 43 25.97 11.45 -10.86
CA ASP A 43 26.08 11.30 -12.31
C ASP A 43 24.69 11.07 -12.93
N GLN A 44 24.35 11.82 -13.98
CA GLN A 44 23.04 11.75 -14.62
C GLN A 44 22.73 10.34 -15.16
N HIS A 45 23.73 9.63 -15.71
CA HIS A 45 23.52 8.26 -16.20
C HIS A 45 23.21 7.30 -15.06
N PHE A 46 23.92 7.44 -13.94
CA PHE A 46 23.71 6.61 -12.76
C PHE A 46 22.34 6.86 -12.11
N ILE A 47 21.90 8.13 -12.06
CA ILE A 47 20.57 8.50 -11.54
C ILE A 47 19.47 7.91 -12.42
N GLU A 48 19.59 8.03 -13.74
CA GLU A 48 18.57 7.53 -14.68
C GLU A 48 18.40 6.01 -14.56
N GLU A 49 19.50 5.27 -14.54
CA GLU A 49 19.48 3.81 -14.41
C GLU A 49 18.83 3.36 -13.09
N GLN A 50 19.21 3.98 -11.96
CA GLN A 50 18.64 3.68 -10.65
C GLN A 50 17.16 4.04 -10.53
N LEU A 51 16.77 5.20 -11.08
CA LEU A 51 15.37 5.63 -11.07
C LEU A 51 14.52 4.67 -11.88
N LEU A 52 14.95 4.31 -13.10
CA LEU A 52 14.23 3.35 -13.93
C LEU A 52 14.14 1.97 -13.27
N HIS A 53 15.22 1.50 -12.65
CA HIS A 53 15.23 0.22 -11.94
C HIS A 53 14.17 0.19 -10.83
N HIS A 54 14.22 1.15 -9.90
CA HIS A 54 13.26 1.22 -8.79
C HIS A 54 11.83 1.54 -9.25
N LEU A 55 11.67 2.40 -10.26
CA LEU A 55 10.37 2.72 -10.82
C LEU A 55 9.73 1.47 -11.43
N SER A 56 10.49 0.67 -12.17
CA SER A 56 9.98 -0.56 -12.79
C SER A 56 9.52 -1.58 -11.75
N GLU A 57 10.30 -1.77 -10.67
CA GLU A 57 9.97 -2.68 -9.57
C GLU A 57 8.73 -2.21 -8.82
N ILE A 58 8.69 -0.94 -8.39
CA ILE A 58 7.55 -0.37 -7.67
C ILE A 58 6.30 -0.37 -8.55
N SER A 59 6.42 0.01 -9.83
CA SER A 59 5.31 -0.01 -10.79
C SER A 59 4.71 -1.40 -10.94
N SER A 60 5.55 -2.45 -11.01
CA SER A 60 5.05 -3.83 -11.08
C SER A 60 4.21 -4.21 -9.86
N ILE A 61 4.64 -3.82 -8.65
CA ILE A 61 3.89 -4.03 -7.40
C ILE A 61 2.60 -3.20 -7.40
N LEU A 62 2.67 -1.94 -7.83
CA LEU A 62 1.50 -1.07 -7.92
C LEU A 62 0.46 -1.61 -8.88
N PHE A 63 0.84 -2.09 -10.07
CA PHE A 63 -0.09 -2.70 -11.01
C PHE A 63 -0.71 -3.99 -10.46
N PHE A 64 0.06 -4.81 -9.76
CA PHE A 64 -0.46 -5.99 -9.06
C PHE A 64 -1.48 -5.61 -7.98
N LEU A 65 -1.14 -4.65 -7.11
CA LEU A 65 -2.01 -4.20 -6.03
C LEU A 65 -3.24 -3.44 -6.54
N LEU A 66 -3.11 -2.67 -7.62
CA LEU A 66 -4.23 -2.00 -8.28
C LEU A 66 -5.21 -3.05 -8.81
N GLY A 67 -4.74 -4.06 -9.52
CA GLY A 67 -5.58 -5.17 -9.99
C GLY A 67 -6.26 -5.91 -8.83
N ALA A 68 -5.50 -6.26 -7.79
CA ALA A 68 -6.05 -6.93 -6.61
C ALA A 68 -7.08 -6.05 -5.88
N MET A 69 -6.79 -4.77 -5.67
CA MET A 69 -7.70 -3.82 -5.04
C MET A 69 -8.98 -3.62 -5.85
N THR A 70 -8.88 -3.50 -7.18
CA THR A 70 -10.05 -3.39 -8.07
C THR A 70 -10.90 -4.66 -8.03
N ILE A 71 -10.31 -5.84 -7.99
CA ILE A 71 -11.08 -7.09 -7.85
C ILE A 71 -11.79 -7.13 -6.48
N VAL A 72 -11.10 -6.77 -5.40
CA VAL A 72 -11.68 -6.69 -4.06
C VAL A 72 -12.86 -5.71 -4.03
N GLU A 73 -12.69 -4.53 -4.62
CA GLU A 73 -13.74 -3.51 -4.70
C GLU A 73 -14.93 -3.96 -5.56
N LEU A 74 -14.68 -4.65 -6.69
CA LEU A 74 -15.75 -5.17 -7.55
C LEU A 74 -16.55 -6.30 -6.87
N VAL A 75 -15.88 -7.17 -6.11
CA VAL A 75 -16.55 -8.21 -5.31
C VAL A 75 -17.39 -7.60 -4.19
N ASP A 76 -16.88 -6.56 -3.51
CA ASP A 76 -17.63 -5.84 -2.48
C ASP A 76 -18.85 -5.12 -3.06
N ALA A 77 -18.71 -4.47 -4.23
CA ALA A 77 -19.79 -3.77 -4.92
C ALA A 77 -20.96 -4.69 -5.36
N HIS A 78 -20.72 -5.99 -5.51
CA HIS A 78 -21.74 -7.00 -5.82
C HIS A 78 -22.20 -7.80 -4.59
N GLU A 79 -21.94 -7.31 -3.38
CA GLU A 79 -22.26 -7.97 -2.11
C GLU A 79 -21.65 -9.38 -1.97
N GLY A 80 -20.54 -9.66 -2.66
CA GLY A 80 -19.90 -10.98 -2.67
C GLY A 80 -19.43 -11.42 -1.29
N PHE A 81 -18.98 -10.48 -0.44
CA PHE A 81 -18.59 -10.76 0.94
C PHE A 81 -19.79 -11.02 1.87
N SER A 82 -20.96 -10.46 1.57
CA SER A 82 -22.18 -10.68 2.37
C SER A 82 -22.62 -12.15 2.31
N ILE A 83 -22.53 -12.80 1.14
CA ILE A 83 -22.83 -14.23 0.97
C ILE A 83 -21.97 -15.11 1.87
N ILE A 84 -20.69 -14.77 2.03
CA ILE A 84 -19.76 -15.49 2.90
C ILE A 84 -20.06 -15.17 4.37
N THR A 85 -20.29 -13.89 4.69
CA THR A 85 -20.50 -13.41 6.06
C THR A 85 -21.81 -13.94 6.66
N ASP A 86 -22.90 -13.97 5.89
CA ASP A 86 -24.21 -14.47 6.33
C ASP A 86 -24.18 -15.97 6.65
N LYS A 87 -23.26 -16.71 6.04
CA LYS A 87 -23.04 -18.14 6.32
C LYS A 87 -22.30 -18.38 7.65
N ILE A 88 -21.66 -17.35 8.22
CA ILE A 88 -20.91 -17.44 9.47
C ILE A 88 -21.81 -17.05 10.65
N THR A 89 -22.31 -18.04 11.37
CA THR A 89 -23.25 -17.86 12.50
C THR A 89 -22.59 -17.72 13.89
N THR A 90 -21.27 -17.85 14.00
CA THR A 90 -20.59 -17.89 15.31
C THR A 90 -20.45 -16.51 15.96
N LYS A 91 -20.77 -16.41 17.26
CA LYS A 91 -20.62 -15.17 18.07
C LYS A 91 -19.31 -15.08 18.86
N ASN A 92 -18.49 -16.13 18.85
CA ASN A 92 -17.23 -16.13 19.60
C ASN A 92 -16.12 -15.45 18.78
N ARG A 93 -15.57 -14.34 19.27
CA ARG A 93 -14.53 -13.55 18.57
C ARG A 93 -13.31 -14.38 18.15
N VAL A 94 -12.89 -15.35 18.97
CA VAL A 94 -11.73 -16.21 18.67
C VAL A 94 -12.08 -17.18 17.54
N LYS A 95 -13.25 -17.83 17.58
CA LYS A 95 -13.70 -18.71 16.49
C LYS A 95 -13.92 -17.93 15.19
N LEU A 96 -14.48 -16.73 15.29
CA LEU A 96 -14.67 -15.83 14.15
C LEU A 96 -13.32 -15.48 13.52
N LEU A 97 -12.32 -15.11 14.32
CA LEU A 97 -10.99 -14.77 13.84
C LEU A 97 -10.34 -15.96 13.12
N TRP A 98 -10.43 -17.17 13.67
CA TRP A 98 -9.96 -18.39 12.99
C TRP A 98 -10.68 -18.66 11.67
N ILE A 99 -12.00 -18.50 11.64
CA ILE A 99 -12.79 -18.70 10.41
C ILE A 99 -12.39 -17.67 9.35
N VAL A 100 -12.28 -16.39 9.71
CA VAL A 100 -11.86 -15.32 8.80
C VAL A 100 -10.43 -15.56 8.33
N SER A 101 -9.48 -15.92 9.21
CA SER A 101 -8.10 -16.23 8.81
C SER A 101 -8.01 -17.39 7.82
N VAL A 102 -8.76 -18.48 8.03
CA VAL A 102 -8.78 -19.63 7.10
C VAL A 102 -9.46 -19.24 5.78
N LEU A 103 -10.58 -18.50 5.82
CA LEU A 103 -11.28 -18.05 4.62
C LEU A 103 -10.44 -17.06 3.80
N THR A 104 -9.81 -16.08 4.44
CA THR A 104 -8.91 -15.13 3.77
C THR A 104 -7.72 -15.85 3.16
N PHE A 105 -7.14 -16.85 3.84
CA PHE A 105 -6.06 -17.66 3.29
C PHE A 105 -6.48 -18.41 2.01
N PHE A 106 -7.64 -19.06 2.01
CA PHE A 106 -8.15 -19.75 0.82
C PHE A 106 -8.58 -18.80 -0.30
N SER A 107 -9.19 -17.66 0.04
CA SER A 107 -9.67 -16.67 -0.94
C SER A 107 -8.55 -15.86 -1.59
N LEU A 108 -7.39 -15.73 -0.93
CA LEU A 108 -6.21 -15.04 -1.46
C LEU A 108 -5.32 -15.97 -2.28
N GLN A 109 -5.41 -17.28 -2.06
CA GLN A 109 -4.60 -18.32 -2.73
C GLN A 109 -5.26 -18.89 -4.01
N LEU A 110 -6.58 -18.72 -4.17
CA LEU A 110 -7.35 -19.11 -5.37
C LEU A 110 -7.44 -17.97 -6.37
#